data_AF-A0A3Q0DFG9-F1
#
_entry.id   AF-A0A3Q0DFG9-F1
#
_cell.length_a   1.000
_cell.length_b   1.000
_cell.length_c   1.000
_cell.angle_alpha   90.00
_cell.angle_beta   90.00
_cell.angle_gamma   90.00
#
_symmetry.space_group_name_H-M   'P 1'
#
loop_
_entity.id
_entity.type
_entity.pdbx_description
1 polymer ?
#
loop_
_entity_poly.entity_id
_entity_poly.type
_entity_poly.pdbx_seq_one_letter_code
_entity_poly.pdbx_strand_id
1 'polypeptide(L)'
;MQPEKKKKGKSLKQRLILKSSLVKETLSEFLGTLIMVVLGCGSVAQAVLSRGHFGGIVTVNVGFAMAVVMAIYVTGGVSGGHINPAVSLAMCLFGRMKWSKLPFYVGAQFLGAFAGAAILFGIYYDALTNFAGGKLLTVGENATAHIFATYPAPYLSLVNAFIDQSWK
;
A
#
# COMPACT_ATOMS: atom_id res chain seq x y z
N MET A 1 3.67 55.39 -28.47
CA MET A 1 3.70 54.95 -27.05
C MET A 1 3.09 53.55 -27.00
N GLN A 2 3.91 52.49 -27.00
CA GLN A 2 3.39 51.11 -26.98
C GLN A 2 2.89 50.79 -25.56
N PRO A 3 1.70 50.18 -25.40
CA PRO A 3 1.19 49.86 -24.08
C PRO A 3 1.98 48.70 -23.47
N GLU A 4 2.50 48.91 -22.25
CA GLU A 4 3.17 47.89 -21.45
C GLU A 4 2.28 46.66 -21.24
N LYS A 5 2.79 45.47 -21.61
CA LYS A 5 2.17 44.19 -21.26
C LYS A 5 2.34 43.92 -19.76
N LYS A 6 1.31 44.26 -18.96
CA LYS A 6 1.16 43.83 -17.56
C LYS A 6 1.32 42.30 -17.44
N LYS A 7 2.40 41.83 -16.80
CA LYS A 7 2.58 40.41 -16.43
C LYS A 7 1.48 40.00 -15.45
N LYS A 8 0.42 39.33 -15.93
CA LYS A 8 -0.58 38.69 -15.06
C LYS A 8 0.12 37.63 -14.19
N GLY A 9 0.14 37.84 -12.87
CA GLY A 9 0.68 36.88 -11.91
C GLY A 9 -0.02 35.52 -12.04
N LYS A 10 0.74 34.42 -11.96
CA LYS A 10 0.22 33.05 -12.09
C LYS A 10 -0.85 32.77 -11.03
N SER A 11 -1.99 32.22 -11.47
CA SER A 11 -3.13 31.83 -10.63
C SER A 11 -2.73 30.77 -9.59
N LEU A 12 -3.38 30.73 -8.42
CA LEU A 12 -3.09 29.78 -7.33
C LEU A 12 -3.08 28.32 -7.83
N LYS A 13 -4.01 27.96 -8.72
CA LYS A 13 -4.06 26.65 -9.38
C LYS A 13 -2.78 26.35 -10.17
N GLN A 14 -2.24 27.34 -10.88
CA GLN A 14 -0.99 27.18 -11.66
C GLN A 14 0.25 27.03 -10.77
N ARG A 15 0.18 27.39 -9.49
CA ARG A 15 1.26 27.17 -8.52
C ARG A 15 1.24 25.76 -7.93
N LEU A 16 0.07 25.13 -7.83
CA LEU A 16 -0.11 23.79 -7.25
C LEU A 16 0.01 22.65 -8.27
N ILE A 17 0.04 22.95 -9.57
CA ILE A 17 0.19 21.92 -10.62
C ILE A 17 1.61 21.33 -10.59
N LEU A 18 1.67 20.02 -10.36
CA LEU A 18 2.89 19.24 -10.51
C LEU A 18 3.30 19.17 -11.99
N LYS A 19 4.49 19.68 -12.30
CA LYS A 19 5.03 19.68 -13.66
C LYS A 19 5.82 18.42 -13.99
N SER A 20 6.46 17.82 -12.98
CA SER A 20 7.26 16.61 -13.15
C SER A 20 6.36 15.37 -13.22
N SER A 21 6.51 14.55 -14.27
CA SER A 21 5.84 13.25 -14.39
C SER A 21 6.24 12.33 -13.24
N LEU A 22 7.53 12.31 -12.89
CA LEU A 22 8.03 11.43 -11.83
C LEU A 22 7.42 11.74 -10.46
N VAL A 23 7.19 13.02 -10.15
CA VAL A 23 6.55 13.41 -8.88
C VAL A 23 5.08 12.99 -8.84
N LYS A 24 4.38 13.07 -9.97
CA LYS A 24 2.99 12.57 -10.07
C LYS A 24 2.93 11.06 -9.93
N GLU A 25 3.82 10.36 -10.61
CA GLU A 25 3.94 8.90 -10.57
C GLU A 25 4.25 8.41 -9.15
N THR A 26 5.22 9.01 -8.47
CA THR A 26 5.59 8.65 -7.09
C THR A 26 4.48 8.93 -6.08
N LEU A 27 3.79 10.08 -6.17
CA LEU A 27 2.64 10.37 -5.31
C LEU A 27 1.47 9.40 -5.58
N SER A 28 1.27 9.03 -6.84
CA SER A 28 0.28 8.03 -7.23
C SER A 28 0.61 6.67 -6.59
N GLU A 29 1.85 6.18 -6.73
CA GLU A 29 2.30 4.92 -6.11
C GLU A 29 2.19 4.93 -4.58
N PHE A 30 2.53 6.05 -3.93
CA PHE A 30 2.34 6.24 -2.50
C PHE A 30 0.86 6.11 -2.11
N LEU A 31 -0.03 6.83 -2.80
CA LEU A 31 -1.46 6.83 -2.49
C LEU A 31 -2.11 5.47 -2.78
N GLY A 32 -1.77 4.84 -3.90
CA GLY A 32 -2.28 3.51 -4.23
C GLY A 32 -1.88 2.46 -3.20
N THR A 33 -0.60 2.46 -2.81
CA THR A 33 -0.11 1.51 -1.79
C THR A 33 -0.73 1.79 -0.42
N LEU A 34 -0.95 3.07 -0.07
CA LEU A 34 -1.67 3.45 1.15
C LEU A 34 -3.10 2.88 1.16
N ILE A 35 -3.86 3.10 0.07
CA ILE A 35 -5.23 2.60 -0.06
C ILE A 35 -5.26 1.07 0.02
N MET A 36 -4.35 0.40 -0.70
CA MET A 36 -4.22 -1.05 -0.69
C MET A 36 -3.98 -1.58 0.74
N VAL A 37 -3.08 -0.97 1.50
CA VAL A 37 -2.77 -1.41 2.87
C VAL A 37 -3.91 -1.11 3.84
N VAL A 38 -4.48 0.10 3.82
CA VAL A 38 -5.58 0.46 4.74
C VAL A 38 -6.77 -0.48 4.56
N LEU A 39 -7.16 -0.76 3.32
CA LEU A 39 -8.33 -1.59 3.04
C LEU A 39 -8.01 -3.09 3.12
N GLY A 40 -6.87 -3.51 2.57
CA GLY A 40 -6.43 -4.91 2.55
C GLY A 40 -6.09 -5.43 3.94
N CYS A 41 -5.20 -4.76 4.67
CA CYS A 41 -4.93 -5.13 6.06
C CYS A 41 -6.13 -4.84 6.97
N GLY A 42 -7.01 -3.90 6.61
CA GLY A 42 -8.27 -3.66 7.32
C GLY A 42 -9.22 -4.86 7.30
N SER A 43 -9.31 -5.58 6.18
CA SER A 43 -10.11 -6.82 6.13
C SER A 43 -9.53 -7.92 7.02
N VAL A 44 -8.20 -8.01 7.09
CA VAL A 44 -7.49 -8.92 8.01
C VAL A 44 -7.75 -8.52 9.47
N ALA A 45 -7.60 -7.23 9.79
CA ALA A 45 -7.86 -6.70 11.13
C ALA A 45 -9.28 -7.03 11.60
N GLN A 46 -10.27 -6.84 10.73
CA GLN A 46 -11.67 -7.15 11.05
C GLN A 46 -11.88 -8.65 11.31
N ALA A 47 -11.31 -9.53 10.48
CA ALA A 47 -11.43 -10.97 10.68
C ALA A 47 -10.74 -11.44 11.98
N VAL A 48 -9.53 -10.96 12.24
CA VAL A 48 -8.73 -11.36 13.41
C VAL A 48 -9.33 -10.83 14.70
N LEU A 49 -9.57 -9.52 14.78
CA LEU A 49 -10.00 -8.86 16.01
C LEU A 49 -11.44 -9.22 16.40
N SER A 50 -12.26 -9.66 15.44
CA SER A 50 -13.59 -10.20 15.72
C SER A 50 -13.61 -11.69 16.06
N ARG A 51 -12.46 -12.36 16.18
CA ARG A 51 -12.37 -13.83 16.34
C ARG A 51 -13.18 -14.59 15.29
N GLY A 52 -13.21 -14.08 14.05
CA GLY A 52 -13.94 -14.69 12.95
C GLY A 52 -15.43 -14.34 12.86
N HIS A 53 -15.99 -13.59 13.82
CA HIS A 53 -17.44 -13.29 13.85
C HIS A 53 -17.86 -12.27 12.77
N PHE A 54 -16.99 -11.34 12.41
CA PHE A 54 -17.29 -10.28 11.43
C PHE A 54 -16.41 -10.37 10.17
N GLY A 55 -15.79 -11.52 9.93
CA GLY A 55 -14.97 -11.79 8.75
C GLY A 55 -14.22 -13.10 8.85
N GLY A 56 -13.92 -13.74 7.73
CA GLY A 56 -13.15 -14.97 7.64
C GLY A 56 -12.25 -14.98 6.39
N ILE A 57 -11.70 -16.15 6.06
CA ILE A 57 -10.73 -16.28 4.95
C ILE A 57 -11.29 -15.72 3.63
N VAL A 58 -12.58 -15.98 3.33
CA VAL A 58 -13.21 -15.49 2.09
C VAL A 58 -13.31 -13.96 2.08
N THR A 59 -13.72 -13.33 3.19
CA THR A 59 -13.85 -11.87 3.26
C THR A 59 -12.49 -11.19 3.22
N VAL A 60 -11.45 -11.82 3.80
CA VAL A 60 -10.07 -11.34 3.69
C VAL A 60 -9.60 -11.39 2.24
N ASN A 61 -9.75 -12.53 1.57
CA ASN A 61 -9.31 -12.71 0.19
C ASN A 61 -10.02 -11.73 -0.77
N VAL A 62 -11.35 -11.66 -0.69
CA VAL A 62 -12.15 -10.76 -1.54
C VAL A 62 -11.88 -9.31 -1.18
N GLY A 63 -11.81 -8.97 0.11
CA GLY A 63 -11.54 -7.60 0.58
C GLY A 63 -10.17 -7.11 0.12
N PHE A 64 -9.14 -7.95 0.20
CA PHE A 64 -7.81 -7.60 -0.28
C PHE A 64 -7.77 -7.46 -1.80
N ALA A 65 -8.41 -8.36 -2.55
CA ALA A 65 -8.50 -8.25 -4.01
C ALA A 65 -9.22 -6.95 -4.43
N MET A 66 -10.30 -6.58 -3.75
CA MET A 66 -11.00 -5.32 -4.00
C MET A 66 -10.16 -4.09 -3.63
N ALA A 67 -9.37 -4.16 -2.56
CA ALA A 67 -8.42 -3.11 -2.19
C ALA A 67 -7.37 -2.88 -3.29
N VAL A 68 -6.82 -3.96 -3.85
CA VAL A 68 -5.88 -3.91 -4.98
C VAL A 68 -6.54 -3.29 -6.22
N VAL A 69 -7.75 -3.73 -6.58
CA VAL A 69 -8.49 -3.18 -7.73
C VAL A 69 -8.74 -1.68 -7.57
N MET A 70 -9.18 -1.24 -6.39
CA MET A 70 -9.40 0.19 -6.11
C MET A 70 -8.11 0.99 -6.18
N ALA A 71 -7.01 0.47 -5.61
CA ALA A 71 -5.71 1.11 -5.68
C ALA A 71 -5.23 1.27 -7.13
N ILE A 72 -5.37 0.23 -7.97
CA ILE A 72 -5.05 0.28 -9.40
C ILE A 72 -5.96 1.26 -10.13
N TYR A 73 -7.26 1.29 -9.83
CA TYR A 73 -8.20 2.21 -10.47
C TYR A 73 -7.82 3.68 -10.22
N VAL A 74 -7.40 4.01 -9.00
CA VAL A 74 -6.96 5.36 -8.62
C VAL A 74 -5.63 5.75 -9.27
N THR A 75 -4.72 4.79 -9.45
CA THR A 75 -3.32 5.07 -9.82
C THR A 75 -2.95 4.74 -11.26
N GLY A 76 -3.73 3.88 -11.93
CA GLY A 76 -3.44 3.33 -13.24
C GLY A 76 -3.25 4.38 -14.33
N GLY A 77 -4.07 5.45 -14.30
CA GLY A 77 -3.97 6.55 -15.25
C GLY A 77 -2.77 7.48 -15.05
N VAL A 78 -2.04 7.36 -13.94
CA VAL A 78 -0.93 8.26 -13.60
C VAL A 78 0.41 7.52 -13.55
N SER A 79 0.53 6.47 -12.73
CA SER A 79 1.79 5.73 -12.55
C SER A 79 1.85 4.40 -13.27
N GLY A 80 0.73 3.94 -13.84
CA GLY A 80 0.55 2.56 -14.31
C GLY A 80 0.04 1.61 -13.23
N GLY A 81 -0.12 2.10 -11.99
CA GLY A 81 -0.69 1.35 -10.87
C GLY A 81 0.12 0.13 -10.47
N HIS A 82 1.44 0.29 -10.29
CA HIS A 82 2.29 -0.84 -9.93
C HIS A 82 2.01 -1.29 -8.50
N ILE A 83 1.95 -0.34 -7.56
CA ILE A 83 1.65 -0.50 -6.12
C ILE A 83 2.39 -1.64 -5.42
N ASN A 84 3.47 -2.11 -6.05
CA ASN A 84 4.22 -3.30 -5.69
C ASN A 84 5.64 -3.21 -6.27
N PRO A 85 6.68 -3.35 -5.42
CA PRO A 85 8.07 -3.36 -5.84
C PRO A 85 8.40 -4.46 -6.87
N ALA A 86 7.82 -5.67 -6.72
CA ALA A 86 8.06 -6.78 -7.64
C ALA A 86 7.48 -6.51 -9.04
N VAL A 87 6.28 -5.92 -9.11
CA VAL A 87 5.68 -5.48 -10.38
C VAL A 87 6.53 -4.37 -11.01
N SER A 88 7.00 -3.43 -10.21
CA SER A 88 7.89 -2.36 -10.67
C SER A 88 9.20 -2.90 -11.24
N LEU A 89 9.81 -3.88 -10.57
CA LEU A 89 11.01 -4.56 -11.05
C LEU A 89 10.73 -5.32 -12.35
N ALA A 90 9.62 -6.07 -12.43
CA ALA A 90 9.23 -6.77 -13.65
C ALA A 90 9.05 -5.80 -14.83
N MET A 91 8.41 -4.65 -14.60
CA MET A 91 8.24 -3.61 -15.63
C MET A 91 9.58 -3.03 -16.10
N CYS A 92 10.59 -2.96 -15.22
CA CYS A 92 11.96 -2.62 -15.63
C CYS A 92 12.62 -3.72 -16.46
N LEU A 93 12.49 -4.98 -16.04
CA LEU A 93 13.06 -6.14 -16.74
C LEU A 93 12.50 -6.30 -18.17
N PHE A 94 11.20 -6.07 -18.35
CA PHE A 94 10.54 -6.11 -19.67
C PHE A 94 10.69 -4.81 -20.46
N GLY A 95 11.51 -3.85 -20.01
CA GLY A 95 11.77 -2.59 -20.73
C GLY A 95 10.58 -1.61 -20.77
N ARG A 96 9.54 -1.84 -19.96
CA ARG A 96 8.33 -1.00 -19.87
C ARG A 96 8.49 0.18 -18.92
N MET A 97 9.51 0.15 -18.05
CA MET A 97 9.87 1.25 -17.15
C MET A 97 11.39 1.47 -17.13
N LYS A 98 11.82 2.74 -17.09
CA LYS A 98 13.24 3.07 -16.95
C LYS A 98 13.76 2.67 -15.56
N TRP A 99 14.91 2.02 -15.51
CA TRP A 99 15.59 1.61 -14.26
C TRP A 99 15.80 2.75 -13.26
N SER A 100 16.03 3.97 -13.74
CA SER A 100 16.20 5.14 -12.88
C SER A 100 14.94 5.52 -12.08
N LYS A 101 13.75 5.08 -12.51
CA LYS A 101 12.49 5.32 -11.79
C LYS A 101 12.24 4.32 -10.67
N LEU A 102 12.81 3.12 -10.77
CA LEU A 102 12.61 2.02 -9.83
C LEU A 102 12.81 2.42 -8.35
N PRO A 103 13.92 3.05 -7.93
CA PRO A 103 14.11 3.40 -6.53
C PRO A 103 13.07 4.39 -6.01
N PHE A 104 12.57 5.29 -6.87
CA PHE A 104 11.52 6.24 -6.49
C PHE A 104 10.16 5.57 -6.34
N TYR A 105 9.81 4.63 -7.23
CA TYR A 105 8.60 3.83 -7.11
C TYR A 105 8.62 2.98 -5.85
N VAL A 106 9.72 2.25 -5.62
CA VAL A 106 9.90 1.42 -4.43
C VAL A 106 9.83 2.28 -3.17
N GLY A 107 10.58 3.39 -3.11
CA GLY A 107 10.52 4.30 -1.95
C GLY A 107 9.11 4.82 -1.67
N ALA A 108 8.37 5.22 -2.71
CA ALA A 108 6.99 5.67 -2.57
C ALA A 108 6.04 4.57 -2.07
N GLN A 109 6.18 3.35 -2.59
CA GLN A 109 5.39 2.18 -2.17
C GLN A 109 5.64 1.83 -0.70
N PHE A 110 6.92 1.76 -0.28
CA PHE A 110 7.27 1.49 1.11
C PHE A 110 6.72 2.56 2.07
N LEU A 111 6.85 3.84 1.72
CA LEU A 111 6.30 4.93 2.52
C LEU A 111 4.76 4.89 2.56
N GLY A 112 4.13 4.57 1.43
CA GLY A 112 2.66 4.44 1.34
C GLY A 112 2.16 3.29 2.19
N ALA A 113 2.82 2.13 2.14
CA ALA A 113 2.51 0.98 2.98
C ALA A 113 2.68 1.29 4.47
N PHE A 114 3.78 1.93 4.84
CA PHE A 114 4.04 2.33 6.23
C PHE A 114 2.99 3.31 6.75
N ALA A 115 2.66 4.35 5.97
CA ALA A 115 1.63 5.31 6.34
C ALA A 115 0.23 4.65 6.43
N GLY A 116 -0.09 3.74 5.49
CA GLY A 116 -1.34 2.98 5.53
C GLY A 116 -1.44 2.09 6.76
N ALA A 117 -0.37 1.41 7.14
CA ALA A 117 -0.32 0.61 8.37
C ALA A 117 -0.47 1.47 9.63
N ALA A 118 0.15 2.65 9.69
CA ALA A 118 0.01 3.58 10.80
C ALA A 118 -1.43 4.11 10.95
N ILE A 119 -2.08 4.46 9.83
CA ILE A 119 -3.49 4.86 9.80
C ILE A 119 -4.38 3.72 10.30
N LEU A 120 -4.16 2.51 9.77
CA LEU A 120 -4.95 1.34 10.17
C LEU A 120 -4.78 1.03 11.67
N PHE A 121 -3.55 1.10 12.17
CA PHE A 121 -3.26 0.93 13.60
C PHE A 121 -4.03 1.95 14.46
N GLY A 122 -4.09 3.22 14.02
CA GLY A 122 -4.88 4.25 14.69
C GLY A 122 -6.38 3.96 14.67
N ILE A 123 -6.93 3.53 13.52
CA ILE A 123 -8.36 3.20 13.38
C ILE A 123 -8.76 2.02 14.28
N TYR A 124 -7.90 1.00 14.39
CA TYR A 124 -8.16 -0.21 15.17
C TYR A 124 -7.52 -0.20 16.56
N TYR A 125 -7.02 0.94 17.06
CA TYR A 125 -6.23 1.00 18.29
C TYR A 125 -6.95 0.38 19.50
N ASP A 126 -8.22 0.74 19.70
CA ASP A 126 -9.03 0.24 20.81
C ASP A 126 -9.29 -1.27 20.68
N ALA A 127 -9.58 -1.74 19.47
CA ALA A 127 -9.81 -3.15 19.19
C ALA A 127 -8.54 -4.00 19.37
N LEU A 128 -7.39 -3.50 18.92
CA LEU A 128 -6.08 -4.13 19.12
C LEU A 128 -5.73 -4.25 20.60
N THR A 129 -5.93 -3.16 21.35
CA THR A 129 -5.66 -3.08 22.78
C THR A 129 -6.57 -4.03 23.56
N ASN A 130 -7.86 -4.08 23.22
CA ASN A 130 -8.82 -4.99 23.84
C ASN A 130 -8.49 -6.46 23.55
N PHE A 131 -8.22 -6.79 22.28
CA PHE A 131 -7.97 -8.15 21.84
C PHE A 131 -6.72 -8.79 22.49
N ALA A 132 -5.65 -8.00 22.60
CA ALA A 132 -4.37 -8.48 23.11
C ALA A 132 -4.09 -8.09 24.57
N GLY A 133 -5.07 -7.55 25.29
CA GLY A 133 -4.93 -7.14 26.69
C GLY A 133 -3.86 -6.08 26.91
N GLY A 134 -3.75 -5.13 25.98
CA GLY A 134 -2.73 -4.07 25.98
C GLY A 134 -1.32 -4.50 25.57
N LYS A 135 -1.12 -5.76 25.14
CA LYS A 135 0.18 -6.27 24.69
C LYS A 135 0.25 -6.32 23.16
N LEU A 136 1.39 -5.96 22.59
CA LEU A 136 1.63 -6.10 21.14
C LEU A 136 2.42 -7.40 20.89
N LEU A 137 1.70 -8.46 20.55
CA LEU A 137 2.24 -9.82 20.42
C LEU A 137 2.48 -10.19 18.95
N THR A 138 3.62 -10.84 18.68
CA THR A 138 3.99 -11.36 17.35
C THR A 138 3.65 -12.83 17.18
N VAL A 139 3.59 -13.60 18.28
CA VAL A 139 3.29 -15.03 18.32
C VAL A 139 2.32 -15.34 19.45
N GLY A 140 1.56 -16.42 19.31
CA GLY A 140 0.54 -16.86 20.26
C GLY A 140 -0.89 -16.60 19.78
N GLU A 141 -1.86 -17.03 20.59
CA GLU A 141 -3.29 -16.99 20.24
C GLU A 141 -3.80 -15.56 19.98
N ASN A 142 -3.34 -14.60 20.78
CA ASN A 142 -3.72 -13.19 20.66
C ASN A 142 -2.67 -12.35 19.92
N ALA A 143 -1.86 -12.97 19.04
CA ALA A 143 -0.92 -12.23 18.21
C ALA A 143 -1.67 -11.26 17.27
N THR A 144 -1.14 -10.05 17.09
CA THR A 144 -1.76 -9.03 16.23
C THR A 144 -0.84 -8.56 15.11
N ALA A 145 0.46 -8.89 15.18
CA ALA A 145 1.43 -8.49 14.16
C ALA A 145 1.09 -9.04 12.76
N HIS A 146 0.43 -10.19 12.67
CA HIS A 146 0.04 -10.82 11.41
C HIS A 146 -1.07 -10.07 10.65
N ILE A 147 -1.68 -9.05 11.26
CA ILE A 147 -2.59 -8.12 10.59
C ILE A 147 -1.82 -7.24 9.59
N PHE A 148 -0.57 -6.89 9.92
CA PHE A 148 0.21 -5.90 9.16
C PHE A 148 1.26 -6.53 8.23
N ALA A 149 1.72 -7.74 8.55
CA ALA A 149 2.73 -8.46 7.76
C ALA A 149 2.43 -9.96 7.77
N THR A 150 2.88 -10.66 6.73
CA THR A 150 2.72 -12.11 6.65
C THR A 150 3.78 -12.82 7.49
N TYR A 151 3.36 -13.88 8.20
CA TYR A 151 4.25 -14.76 8.95
C TYR A 151 4.05 -16.19 8.46
N PRO A 152 5.13 -16.96 8.28
CA PRO A 152 5.03 -18.35 7.85
C PRO A 152 4.34 -19.20 8.93
N ALA A 153 3.66 -20.27 8.49
CA ALA A 153 3.12 -21.25 9.42
C ALA A 153 4.25 -21.94 10.21
N PRO A 154 4.04 -22.36 11.47
CA PRO A 154 5.11 -22.91 12.32
C PRO A 154 5.82 -24.15 11.76
N TYR A 155 5.16 -24.90 10.88
CA TYR A 155 5.70 -26.10 10.24
C TYR A 155 6.46 -25.81 8.93
N LEU A 156 6.43 -24.57 8.43
CA LEU A 156 6.96 -24.23 7.12
C LEU A 156 8.46 -23.89 7.20
N SER A 157 9.29 -24.64 6.48
CA SER A 157 10.73 -24.35 6.36
C SER A 157 10.98 -23.12 5.48
N LEU A 158 12.12 -22.45 5.68
CA LEU A 158 12.49 -21.27 4.90
C LEU A 158 12.58 -21.56 3.39
N VAL A 159 13.11 -22.73 3.00
CA VAL A 159 13.22 -23.14 1.60
C VAL A 159 11.85 -23.31 0.97
N ASN A 160 10.93 -23.97 1.67
CA ASN A 160 9.56 -24.15 1.17
C ASN A 160 8.80 -22.82 1.12
N ALA A 161 9.01 -21.93 2.10
CA ALA A 161 8.44 -20.59 2.08
C ALA A 161 8.96 -19.78 0.88
N PHE A 162 10.25 -19.86 0.56
CA PHE A 162 10.84 -19.18 -0.59
C PHE A 162 10.25 -19.67 -1.91
N ILE A 163 10.11 -20.99 -2.07
CA ILE A 163 9.51 -21.60 -3.27
C ILE A 163 8.03 -21.20 -3.40
N ASP A 164 7.27 -21.25 -2.31
CA ASP A 164 5.85 -20.83 -2.30
C ASP A 164 5.64 -19.38 -2.77
N GLN A 165 6.55 -18.47 -2.40
CA GLN A 165 6.46 -17.06 -2.79
C GLN A 165 6.97 -16.78 -4.21
N SER A 166 7.80 -17.66 -4.77
CA SER A 166 8.40 -17.49 -6.10
C SER A 166 7.60 -18.15 -7.23
N TRP A 167 6.76 -19.15 -6.91
CA TRP A 167 6.10 -20.01 -7.90
C TRP A 167 4.58 -19.77 -8.05
N LYS A 168 4.04 -18.67 -7.52
CA LYS A 168 2.64 -18.26 -7.76
C LYS A 168 2.51 -17.45 -9.04
#